data_AF-A0A5Q6S332-F1
#
_entry.id   AF-A0A5Q6S332-F1
#
_cell.length_a   1.000
_cell.length_b   1.000
_cell.length_c   1.000
_cell.angle_alpha   90.00
_cell.angle_beta   90.00
_cell.angle_gamma   90.00
#
_symmetry.space_group_name_H-M   'P 1'
#
loop_
_entity.id
_entity.type
_entity.pdbx_description
1 polymer ?
#
loop_
_entity_poly.entity_id
_entity_poly.type
_entity_poly.pdbx_seq_one_letter_code
_entity_poly.pdbx_strand_id
1 'polypeptide(L)'
;MTTSTIHRSAWEQTTSRQRALQTLTTTIANDPSELQDAVRRARSEEFGPLDSLLHEAHALWMRTFDARLDAVLEHGGYGDQAATDALWTEVGRALPGLATLLDAYATHPTVVQAHALHARRMRRTVDVALPSGWEPPAPVRRSRRRPACSGLRRARALLVAH
;
A
#
# COMPACT_ATOMS: atom_id res chain seq x y z
N MET A 1 33.57 -27.98 -17.72
CA MET A 1 33.14 -26.75 -17.02
C MET A 1 32.02 -27.14 -16.07
N THR A 2 32.32 -27.32 -14.80
CA THR A 2 31.34 -27.62 -13.75
C THR A 2 30.70 -26.31 -13.31
N THR A 3 29.47 -26.05 -13.77
CA THR A 3 28.63 -25.00 -13.22
C THR A 3 28.31 -25.34 -11.77
N SER A 4 29.07 -24.74 -10.86
CA SER A 4 28.81 -24.81 -9.42
C SER A 4 27.50 -24.08 -9.15
N THR A 5 26.41 -24.82 -9.00
CA THR A 5 25.13 -24.30 -8.48
C THR A 5 25.36 -23.93 -7.02
N ILE A 6 25.67 -22.66 -6.77
CA ILE A 6 25.69 -22.10 -5.41
C ILE A 6 24.28 -22.23 -4.85
N HIS A 7 24.08 -23.23 -4.00
CA HIS A 7 22.83 -23.43 -3.30
C HIS A 7 22.72 -22.35 -2.22
N ARG A 8 21.90 -21.33 -2.45
CA ARG A 8 21.56 -20.37 -1.40
C ARG A 8 20.80 -21.09 -0.29
N SER A 9 21.03 -20.69 0.95
CA SER A 9 20.21 -21.12 2.08
C SER A 9 18.80 -20.53 1.97
N ALA A 10 17.81 -21.16 2.61
CA ALA A 10 16.44 -20.65 2.65
C ALA A 10 16.35 -19.23 3.25
N TRP A 11 17.23 -18.91 4.21
CA TRP A 11 17.34 -17.58 4.81
C TRP A 11 17.84 -16.52 3.82
N GLU A 12 18.91 -16.82 3.08
CA GLU A 12 19.44 -15.93 2.04
C GLU A 12 18.42 -15.67 0.95
N GLN A 13 17.70 -16.71 0.51
CA GLN A 13 16.63 -16.57 -0.47
C GLN A 13 15.51 -15.66 0.03
N THR A 14 15.04 -15.87 1.27
CA THR A 14 13.99 -15.01 1.87
C THR A 14 14.44 -13.56 1.96
N THR A 15 15.69 -13.33 2.39
CA THR A 15 16.25 -11.98 2.52
C THR A 15 16.42 -11.30 1.15
N SER A 16 16.86 -12.05 0.13
CA SER A 16 16.99 -11.55 -1.24
C SER A 16 15.63 -11.10 -1.79
N ARG A 17 14.60 -11.94 -1.62
CA ARG A 17 13.22 -11.64 -2.04
C ARG A 17 12.65 -10.40 -1.35
N GLN A 18 12.85 -10.27 -0.04
CA GLN A 18 12.42 -9.08 0.70
C GLN A 18 13.08 -7.80 0.19
N ARG A 19 14.40 -7.83 -0.06
CA ARG A 19 15.13 -6.68 -0.61
C ARG A 19 14.66 -6.33 -2.03
N ALA A 20 14.41 -7.34 -2.86
CA ALA A 20 13.90 -7.15 -4.22
C ALA A 20 12.49 -6.53 -4.21
N LEU A 21 11.59 -7.00 -3.35
CA LEU A 21 10.25 -6.42 -3.18
C LEU A 21 10.32 -4.98 -2.66
N GLN A 22 11.20 -4.70 -1.71
CA GLN A 22 11.42 -3.34 -1.19
C GLN A 22 11.93 -2.40 -2.30
N THR A 23 12.87 -2.88 -3.12
CA THR A 23 13.43 -2.11 -4.24
C THR A 23 12.36 -1.81 -5.27
N LEU A 24 11.61 -2.83 -5.70
CA LEU A 24 10.47 -2.71 -6.61
C LEU A 24 9.46 -1.67 -6.12
N THR A 25 8.99 -1.80 -4.88
CA THR A 25 7.97 -0.90 -4.33
C THR A 25 8.50 0.51 -4.12
N THR A 26 9.78 0.68 -3.81
CA THR A 26 10.42 2.01 -3.74
C THR A 26 10.49 2.67 -5.12
N THR A 27 10.86 1.92 -6.16
CA THR A 27 10.84 2.42 -7.54
C THR A 27 9.44 2.86 -7.96
N ILE A 28 8.43 2.03 -7.72
CA ILE A 28 7.02 2.35 -8.06
C ILE A 28 6.52 3.56 -7.26
N ALA A 29 6.90 3.68 -5.98
CA ALA A 29 6.51 4.80 -5.13
C ALA A 29 7.10 6.13 -5.62
N ASN A 30 8.34 6.10 -6.14
CA ASN A 30 9.02 7.28 -6.65
C ASN A 30 8.52 7.67 -8.04
N ASP A 31 8.28 6.68 -8.91
CA ASP A 31 7.76 6.87 -10.25
C ASP A 31 6.78 5.73 -10.63
N PRO A 32 5.46 5.97 -10.57
CA PRO A 32 4.46 4.98 -10.94
C PRO A 32 4.51 4.55 -12.42
N SER A 33 5.11 5.35 -13.31
CA SER A 33 5.23 5.00 -14.73
C SER A 33 6.21 3.84 -14.98
N GLU A 34 7.15 3.62 -14.04
CA GLU A 34 8.11 2.52 -14.04
C GLU A 34 7.50 1.17 -13.63
N LEU A 35 6.20 1.10 -13.30
CA LEU A 35 5.57 -0.10 -12.74
C LEU A 35 5.80 -1.36 -13.57
N GLN A 36 5.60 -1.30 -14.88
CA GLN A 36 5.73 -2.47 -15.75
C GLN A 36 7.19 -2.94 -15.85
N ASP A 37 8.11 -1.99 -15.95
CA ASP A 37 9.54 -2.27 -16.08
C ASP A 37 10.14 -2.80 -14.78
N ALA A 38 9.74 -2.23 -13.65
CA ALA A 38 10.15 -2.69 -12.33
C ALA A 38 9.61 -4.10 -12.03
N VAL A 39 8.33 -4.38 -12.36
CA VAL A 39 7.75 -5.73 -12.22
C VAL A 39 8.46 -6.73 -13.11
N ARG A 40 8.75 -6.39 -14.38
CA ARG A 40 9.50 -7.24 -15.30
C ARG A 40 10.88 -7.60 -14.73
N ARG A 41 11.61 -6.61 -14.21
CA ARG A 41 12.94 -6.79 -13.61
C ARG A 41 12.88 -7.69 -12.37
N ALA A 42 11.98 -7.42 -11.43
CA ALA A 42 11.83 -8.22 -10.22
C ALA A 42 11.50 -9.70 -10.54
N ARG A 43 10.65 -9.93 -11.56
CA ARG A 43 10.33 -11.27 -12.04
C ARG A 43 11.53 -11.99 -12.64
N SER A 44 12.31 -11.33 -13.50
CA SER A 44 13.49 -11.96 -14.11
C SER A 44 14.60 -12.26 -13.11
N GLU A 45 14.77 -11.41 -12.09
CA GLU A 45 15.90 -11.49 -11.18
C GLU A 45 15.64 -12.40 -9.97
N GLU A 46 14.42 -12.41 -9.42
CA GLU A 46 14.21 -12.99 -8.09
C GLU A 46 12.88 -13.78 -7.94
N PHE A 47 11.78 -13.31 -8.55
CA PHE A 47 10.45 -13.86 -8.27
C PHE A 47 9.98 -14.94 -9.26
N GLY A 48 10.44 -14.90 -10.50
CA GLY A 48 9.98 -15.76 -11.59
C GLY A 48 8.54 -15.43 -12.02
N PRO A 49 7.57 -16.34 -11.80
CA PRO A 49 6.16 -16.08 -12.12
C PRO A 49 5.60 -14.82 -11.44
N LEU A 50 4.65 -14.15 -12.12
CA LEU A 50 3.97 -12.98 -11.57
C LEU A 50 3.24 -13.31 -10.26
N ASP A 51 2.59 -14.47 -10.20
CA ASP A 51 1.87 -14.97 -9.03
C ASP A 51 2.73 -14.98 -7.77
N SER A 52 3.99 -15.42 -7.88
CA SER A 52 4.95 -15.44 -6.77
C SER A 52 5.22 -14.04 -6.22
N LEU A 53 5.36 -13.06 -7.11
CA LEU A 53 5.55 -11.66 -6.74
C LEU A 53 4.29 -11.08 -6.09
N LEU A 54 3.12 -11.28 -6.70
CA LEU A 54 1.85 -10.75 -6.20
C LEU A 54 1.45 -11.38 -4.86
N HIS A 55 1.74 -12.66 -4.66
CA HIS A 55 1.50 -13.33 -3.40
C HIS A 55 2.33 -12.71 -2.27
N GLU A 56 3.62 -12.45 -2.50
CA GLU A 56 4.48 -11.81 -1.50
C GLU A 56 4.14 -10.34 -1.27
N ALA A 57 3.79 -9.61 -2.33
CA ALA A 57 3.29 -8.25 -2.22
C ALA A 57 2.05 -8.19 -1.32
N HIS A 58 1.06 -9.05 -1.59
CA HIS A 58 -0.15 -9.14 -0.76
C HIS A 58 0.16 -9.56 0.67
N ALA A 59 1.02 -10.57 0.87
CA ALA A 59 1.40 -11.03 2.20
C ALA A 59 2.13 -9.94 3.02
N LEU A 60 2.98 -9.12 2.38
CA LEU A 60 3.61 -7.98 3.05
C LEU A 60 2.57 -6.96 3.49
N TRP A 61 1.61 -6.60 2.63
CA TRP A 61 0.54 -5.70 3.00
C TRP A 61 -0.25 -6.21 4.20
N MET A 62 -0.72 -7.45 4.14
CA MET A 62 -1.54 -8.03 5.22
C MET A 62 -0.78 -8.10 6.53
N ARG A 63 0.52 -8.44 6.52
CA ARG A 63 1.34 -8.42 7.75
C ARG A 63 1.44 -7.02 8.35
N THR A 64 1.62 -5.99 7.52
CA THR A 64 1.68 -4.61 8.02
C THR A 64 0.33 -4.14 8.55
N PHE A 65 -0.76 -4.54 7.90
CA PHE A 65 -2.11 -4.26 8.37
C PHE A 65 -2.41 -4.98 9.69
N ASP A 66 -2.19 -6.30 9.78
CA ASP A 66 -2.40 -7.10 10.99
C ASP A 66 -1.60 -6.55 12.18
N ALA A 67 -0.31 -6.24 11.97
CA ALA A 67 0.54 -5.70 13.04
C ALA A 67 0.06 -4.36 13.61
N ARG A 68 -0.64 -3.55 12.80
CA ARG A 68 -1.23 -2.29 13.26
C ARG A 68 -2.64 -2.47 13.80
N LEU A 69 -3.37 -3.46 13.31
CA LEU A 69 -4.68 -3.84 13.84
C LEU A 69 -4.56 -4.30 15.28
N ASP A 70 -3.50 -5.03 15.63
CA ASP A 70 -3.24 -5.44 17.02
C ASP A 70 -3.27 -4.23 17.97
N ALA A 71 -2.65 -3.10 17.58
CA ALA A 71 -2.70 -1.87 18.36
C ALA A 71 -4.12 -1.29 18.46
N VAL A 72 -4.94 -1.35 17.41
CA VAL A 72 -6.34 -0.91 17.46
C VAL A 72 -7.16 -1.76 18.44
N LEU A 73 -6.94 -3.08 18.42
CA LEU A 73 -7.63 -4.03 19.30
C LEU A 73 -7.22 -3.83 20.77
N GLU A 74 -5.95 -3.59 21.05
CA GLU A 74 -5.46 -3.28 22.40
C GLU A 74 -6.13 -2.06 23.02
N HIS A 75 -6.57 -1.10 22.20
CA HIS A 75 -7.29 0.10 22.63
C HIS A 75 -8.83 -0.05 22.58
N GLY A 76 -9.33 -1.28 22.46
CA GLY A 76 -10.75 -1.60 22.53
C GLY A 76 -11.52 -1.49 21.22
N GLY A 77 -10.84 -1.37 20.07
CA GLY A 77 -11.46 -1.22 18.75
C GLY A 77 -12.04 -2.52 18.14
N TYR A 78 -12.47 -3.49 18.95
CA TYR A 78 -13.08 -4.72 18.44
C TYR A 78 -14.40 -4.41 17.71
N GLY A 79 -14.55 -4.91 16.48
CA GLY A 79 -15.72 -4.61 15.64
C GLY A 79 -15.80 -3.17 15.14
N ASP A 80 -14.78 -2.34 15.38
CA ASP A 80 -14.77 -0.95 14.92
C ASP A 80 -14.38 -0.87 13.44
N GLN A 81 -15.41 -0.87 12.58
CA GLN A 81 -15.24 -0.75 11.14
C GLN A 81 -14.56 0.57 10.74
N ALA A 82 -14.87 1.68 11.42
CA ALA A 82 -14.32 2.99 11.06
C ALA A 82 -12.82 3.07 11.38
N ALA A 83 -12.40 2.53 12.53
CA ALA A 83 -10.99 2.40 12.88
C ALA A 83 -10.25 1.48 11.89
N THR A 84 -10.89 0.39 11.47
CA THR A 84 -10.34 -0.56 10.49
C THR A 84 -10.15 0.07 9.11
N ASP A 85 -11.13 0.83 8.62
CA ASP A 85 -11.06 1.54 7.33
C ASP A 85 -9.99 2.65 7.36
N ALA A 86 -9.90 3.36 8.48
CA ALA A 86 -8.85 4.35 8.70
C ALA A 86 -7.46 3.70 8.68
N LEU A 87 -7.32 2.53 9.31
CA LEU A 87 -6.09 1.75 9.31
C LEU A 87 -5.72 1.26 7.90
N TRP A 88 -6.67 0.73 7.14
CA TRP A 88 -6.43 0.33 5.74
C TRP A 88 -5.86 1.48 4.91
N THR A 89 -6.42 2.68 5.11
CA THR A 89 -5.92 3.91 4.49
C THR A 89 -4.53 4.30 4.97
N GLU A 90 -4.24 4.14 6.26
CA GLU A 90 -2.92 4.44 6.83
C GLU A 90 -1.83 3.50 6.30
N VAL A 91 -2.14 2.21 6.14
CA VAL A 91 -1.22 1.23 5.53
C VAL A 91 -0.90 1.62 4.10
N GLY A 92 -1.89 2.05 3.31
CA GLY A 92 -1.64 2.54 1.95
C GLY A 92 -0.73 3.75 1.88
N ARG A 93 -0.81 4.67 2.86
CA ARG A 93 0.11 5.80 2.94
C ARG A 93 1.52 5.37 3.33
N ALA A 94 1.64 4.35 4.19
CA ALA A 94 2.93 3.82 4.63
C ALA A 94 3.63 2.99 3.54
N LEU A 95 2.85 2.33 2.67
CA LEU A 95 3.34 1.44 1.61
C LEU A 95 2.81 1.86 0.23
N PRO A 96 3.09 3.08 -0.25
CA PRO A 96 2.45 3.62 -1.45
C PRO A 96 2.78 2.81 -2.72
N GLY A 97 4.02 2.37 -2.89
CA GLY A 97 4.39 1.55 -4.04
C GLY A 97 3.76 0.15 -4.03
N LEU A 98 3.50 -0.40 -2.83
CA LEU A 98 2.79 -1.66 -2.68
C LEU A 98 1.30 -1.50 -2.99
N ALA A 99 0.69 -0.39 -2.55
CA ALA A 99 -0.68 -0.03 -2.89
C ALA A 99 -0.84 0.06 -4.41
N THR A 100 0.05 0.80 -5.09
CA THR A 100 0.04 0.95 -6.55
C THR A 100 0.25 -0.38 -7.27
N LEU A 101 1.17 -1.22 -6.79
CA LEU A 101 1.39 -2.55 -7.36
C LEU A 101 0.13 -3.43 -7.27
N LEU A 102 -0.46 -3.54 -6.08
CA LEU A 102 -1.63 -4.38 -5.87
C LEU A 102 -2.88 -3.83 -6.58
N ASP A 103 -3.01 -2.51 -6.69
CA ASP A 103 -4.08 -1.86 -7.46
C ASP A 103 -3.98 -2.19 -8.96
N ALA A 104 -2.78 -2.09 -9.54
CA ALA A 104 -2.56 -2.44 -10.95
C ALA A 104 -2.89 -3.90 -11.28
N TYR A 105 -2.89 -4.79 -10.28
CA TYR A 105 -3.21 -6.21 -10.42
C TYR A 105 -4.41 -6.64 -9.55
N ALA A 106 -5.33 -5.71 -9.24
CA ALA A 106 -6.44 -5.96 -8.32
C ALA A 106 -7.33 -7.14 -8.74
N THR A 107 -7.47 -7.35 -10.06
CA THR A 107 -8.29 -8.41 -10.66
C THR A 107 -7.53 -9.70 -10.92
N HIS A 108 -6.21 -9.74 -10.62
CA HIS A 108 -5.40 -10.93 -10.82
C HIS A 108 -5.86 -12.06 -9.87
N PRO A 109 -6.03 -13.31 -10.33
CA PRO A 109 -6.57 -14.40 -9.51
C PRO A 109 -5.84 -14.59 -8.18
N THR A 110 -4.50 -14.47 -8.17
CA THR A 110 -3.67 -14.54 -6.96
C THR A 110 -4.06 -13.50 -5.91
N VAL A 111 -4.27 -12.24 -6.32
CA VAL A 111 -4.62 -11.14 -5.42
C VAL A 111 -6.05 -11.33 -4.92
N VAL A 112 -6.98 -11.64 -5.82
CA VAL A 112 -8.40 -11.88 -5.48
C VAL A 112 -8.54 -13.01 -4.46
N GLN A 113 -7.89 -14.16 -4.71
CA GLN A 113 -7.98 -15.32 -3.82
C GLN A 113 -7.34 -15.04 -2.46
N ALA A 114 -6.14 -14.44 -2.45
CA ALA A 114 -5.44 -14.10 -1.21
C ALA A 114 -6.24 -13.10 -0.36
N HIS A 115 -6.83 -12.09 -1.01
CA HIS A 115 -7.64 -11.08 -0.33
C HIS A 115 -8.93 -11.68 0.23
N ALA A 116 -9.65 -12.50 -0.55
CA ALA A 116 -10.87 -13.14 -0.10
C ALA A 116 -10.66 -14.05 1.12
N LEU A 117 -9.53 -14.78 1.17
CA LEU A 117 -9.16 -15.58 2.35
C LEU A 117 -8.93 -14.69 3.58
N HIS A 118 -8.23 -13.58 3.41
CA HIS A 118 -7.96 -12.64 4.49
C HIS A 118 -9.23 -11.94 4.99
N ALA A 119 -10.10 -11.46 4.09
CA ALA A 119 -11.38 -10.85 4.44
C ALA A 119 -12.28 -11.82 5.25
N ARG A 120 -12.30 -13.11 4.89
CA ARG A 120 -13.02 -14.14 5.66
C ARG A 120 -12.42 -14.35 7.05
N ARG A 121 -11.09 -14.31 7.19
CA ARG A 121 -10.41 -14.40 8.49
C ARG A 121 -10.80 -13.22 9.35
N MET A 122 -10.65 -12.00 8.83
CA MET A 122 -10.98 -10.75 9.52
C MET A 122 -12.42 -10.73 10.04
N ARG A 123 -13.38 -11.13 9.20
CA ARG A 123 -14.78 -11.19 9.63
C ARG A 123 -15.01 -12.17 10.78
N ARG A 124 -14.28 -13.28 10.82
CA ARG A 124 -14.41 -14.28 11.89
C ARG A 124 -13.69 -13.89 13.17
N THR A 125 -12.57 -13.18 13.07
CA THR A 125 -11.68 -12.93 14.22
C THR A 125 -12.00 -11.62 14.93
N VAL A 126 -12.33 -10.57 14.18
CA VAL A 126 -12.50 -9.21 14.74
C VAL A 126 -13.85 -8.57 14.38
N ASP A 127 -14.76 -9.33 13.76
CA ASP A 127 -16.10 -8.92 13.31
C ASP A 127 -16.16 -7.66 12.45
N VAL A 128 -15.11 -7.40 11.66
CA VAL A 128 -15.09 -6.32 10.66
C VAL A 128 -15.19 -6.89 9.26
N ALA A 129 -15.78 -6.12 8.35
CA ALA A 129 -15.87 -6.46 6.94
C ALA A 129 -14.77 -5.74 6.17
N LEU A 130 -13.86 -6.50 5.56
CA LEU A 130 -13.04 -5.96 4.48
C LEU A 130 -13.79 -6.06 3.15
N PRO A 131 -13.45 -5.22 2.15
CA PRO A 131 -13.95 -5.35 0.79
C PRO A 131 -13.82 -6.78 0.26
N SER A 132 -14.77 -7.21 -0.58
CA SER A 132 -14.75 -8.56 -1.15
C SER A 132 -13.67 -8.76 -2.22
N GLY A 133 -13.16 -7.66 -2.78
CA GLY A 133 -12.02 -7.62 -3.69
C GLY A 133 -11.02 -6.59 -3.20
N TRP A 134 -9.79 -6.65 -3.72
CA TRP A 134 -8.80 -5.63 -3.40
C TRP A 134 -9.30 -4.26 -3.88
N GLU A 135 -9.48 -3.33 -2.95
CA GLU A 135 -9.74 -1.93 -3.24
C GLU A 135 -8.58 -1.09 -2.72
N PRO A 136 -7.99 -0.22 -3.56
CA PRO A 136 -6.96 0.69 -3.11
C PRO A 136 -7.57 1.61 -2.05
N PRO A 137 -6.80 1.95 -0.99
CA PRO A 137 -7.29 2.89 -0.01
C PRO A 137 -7.63 4.22 -0.68
N ALA A 138 -8.79 4.78 -0.31
CA ALA A 138 -9.29 6.00 -0.93
C ALA A 138 -8.21 7.09 -0.92
N PRO A 139 -7.96 7.78 -2.06
CA PRO A 139 -7.10 8.94 -2.03
C PRO A 139 -7.75 9.96 -1.11
N VAL A 140 -7.13 10.23 0.04
CA VAL A 140 -7.54 11.37 0.86
C VAL A 140 -7.33 12.59 -0.02
N ARG A 141 -8.44 13.18 -0.51
CA ARG A 141 -8.41 14.51 -1.08
C ARG A 141 -7.76 15.39 -0.02
N ARG A 142 -6.48 15.69 -0.20
CA ARG A 142 -5.83 16.77 0.54
C ARG A 142 -6.67 17.98 0.20
N SER A 143 -7.59 18.35 1.09
CA SER A 143 -8.17 19.67 1.08
C SER A 143 -6.96 20.58 1.15
N ARG A 144 -6.55 21.13 0.01
CA ARG A 144 -5.64 22.26 -0.02
C ARG A 144 -6.39 23.33 0.77
N ARG A 145 -6.15 23.40 2.08
CA ARG A 145 -6.38 24.61 2.85
C ARG A 145 -5.53 25.63 2.11
N ARG A 146 -6.16 26.37 1.21
CA ARG A 146 -5.58 27.57 0.61
C ARG A 146 -5.06 28.35 1.82
N PRO A 147 -3.76 28.70 1.87
CA PRO A 147 -3.34 29.67 2.85
C PRO A 147 -4.22 30.89 2.62
N ALA A 148 -4.96 31.29 3.64
CA ALA A 148 -5.65 32.56 3.60
C ALA A 148 -4.55 33.60 3.42
N CYS A 149 -4.41 34.12 2.19
CA CYS A 149 -3.72 35.37 1.97
C CYS A 149 -4.56 36.47 2.61
N SER A 150 -4.51 36.58 3.94
CA SER A 150 -4.85 37.80 4.67
C SER A 150 -3.70 38.77 4.44
N GLY A 151 -3.69 39.39 3.27
CA GLY A 151 -2.60 40.24 2.82
C GLY A 151 -3.11 41.29 1.85
N LEU A 152 -3.59 42.40 2.41
CA LEU A 152 -3.47 43.75 1.87
C LEU A 152 -4.02 43.99 0.46
N ARG A 153 -5.17 44.68 0.40
CA ARG A 153 -5.33 45.95 -0.37
C ARG A 153 -6.77 46.43 -0.31
N ARG A 154 -6.99 47.56 0.35
CA ARG A 154 -7.86 48.65 -0.13
C ARG A 154 -7.41 49.95 0.53
N ALA A 155 -6.36 50.53 -0.05
CA ALA A 155 -6.30 51.98 -0.13
C ALA A 155 -7.41 52.41 -1.10
N ARG A 156 -8.35 53.23 -0.64
CA ARG A 156 -9.19 54.01 -1.54
C ARG A 156 -9.07 55.46 -1.12
N ALA A 157 -8.35 56.18 -1.96
CA ALA A 157 -8.20 57.61 -1.91
C ALA A 157 -9.46 58.30 -2.44
N LEU A 158 -9.61 59.56 -1.99
CA LEU A 158 -10.24 60.71 -2.65
C LEU A 158 -11.75 60.96 -2.47
N LEU A 159 -12.02 62.09 -1.78
CA LEU A 159 -12.60 63.34 -2.29
C LEU A 159 -14.01 63.78 -1.81
N VAL A 160 -14.04 65.00 -1.23
CA VAL A 160 -14.98 66.14 -1.44
C VAL A 160 -15.94 66.54 -0.29
N ALA A 161 -15.79 67.83 0.10
CA ALA A 161 -16.72 68.82 0.68
C ALA A 161 -17.36 68.50 2.05
N HIS A 162 -17.46 69.43 3.01
CA HIS A 162 -17.56 70.89 2.98
C HIS A 162 -16.80 71.53 4.15
#